data_AF-A0A922XQN0-F1
#
_entry.id   AF-A0A922XQN0-F1
#
_cell.length_a   1.000
_cell.length_b   1.000
_cell.length_c   1.000
_cell.angle_alpha   90.00
_cell.angle_beta   90.00
_cell.angle_gamma   90.00
#
_symmetry.space_group_name_H-M   'P 1'
#
loop_
_entity.id
_entity.type
_entity.pdbx_description
1 polymer ?
#
loop_
_entity_poly.entity_id
_entity_poly.type
_entity_poly.pdbx_seq_one_letter_code
_entity_poly.pdbx_strand_id
1 'polypeptide(L)' 'MAKKETPKSSRAPKTTPKPRVHSELTGFEVSIDQFGELKSNMNIEKINEFLNQNVDDKKLAERDDYEEMKKEKPKKKKKS' A
#
# COMPACT_ATOMS: atom_id res chain seq x y z
N MET A 1 19.18 8.70 54.05
CA MET A 1 18.71 8.94 52.67
C MET A 1 19.25 7.84 51.77
N ALA A 2 18.45 6.82 51.45
CA ALA A 2 18.83 5.78 50.49
C ALA A 2 18.00 6.00 49.21
N LYS A 3 18.65 6.48 48.14
CA LYS A 3 18.05 6.56 46.80
C LYS A 3 18.00 5.14 46.25
N LYS A 4 16.81 4.54 46.16
CA LYS A 4 16.61 3.27 45.47
C LYS A 4 16.35 3.58 44.00
N GLU A 5 17.28 3.16 43.16
CA GLU A 5 17.30 3.41 41.72
C GLU A 5 16.10 2.75 41.02
N THR A 6 15.44 3.50 40.15
CA THR A 6 14.41 3.00 39.25
C THR A 6 15.07 2.35 38.03
N PRO A 7 14.63 1.17 37.55
CA PRO A 7 15.17 0.60 36.33
C PRO A 7 14.67 1.45 35.14
N LYS A 8 15.56 2.25 34.56
CA LYS A 8 15.35 2.87 33.25
C LYS A 8 15.28 1.75 32.21
N SER A 9 14.07 1.29 31.91
CA SER A 9 13.79 0.45 30.75
C SER A 9 14.01 1.29 29.48
N SER A 10 15.26 1.37 29.03
CA SER A 10 15.65 1.83 27.69
C SER A 10 15.17 0.81 26.66
N ARG A 11 13.86 0.81 26.39
CA ARG A 11 13.29 0.09 25.25
C ARG A 11 13.76 0.80 23.99
N ALA A 12 14.89 0.35 23.44
CA ALA A 12 15.34 0.77 22.12
C ALA A 12 14.15 0.65 21.15
N PRO A 13 13.87 1.67 20.32
CA PRO A 13 12.81 1.60 19.35
C PRO A 13 13.09 0.41 18.43
N LYS A 14 12.21 -0.59 18.46
CA LYS A 14 12.28 -1.72 17.55
C LYS A 14 12.08 -1.15 16.15
N THR A 15 13.15 -1.03 15.37
CA THR A 15 13.08 -0.63 13.97
C THR A 15 12.41 -1.77 13.21
N THR A 16 11.11 -1.63 12.94
CA THR A 16 10.41 -2.55 12.05
C THR A 16 10.99 -2.38 10.64
N PRO A 17 11.44 -3.46 9.99
CA PRO A 17 11.93 -3.36 8.63
C PRO A 17 10.80 -2.86 7.73
N LYS A 18 11.07 -1.80 6.96
CA LYS A 18 10.09 -1.24 6.02
C LYS A 18 9.78 -2.30 4.95
N PRO A 19 8.50 -2.50 4.59
CA PRO A 19 8.13 -3.42 3.53
C PRO A 19 8.73 -2.96 2.19
N ARG A 20 9.07 -3.93 1.34
CA ARG A 20 9.52 -3.64 -0.04
C ARG A 20 8.29 -3.21 -0.85
N VAL A 21 8.25 -1.94 -1.22
CA VAL A 21 7.17 -1.34 -2.02
C VAL A 21 7.68 -0.89 -3.38
N HIS A 22 6.79 -0.74 -4.35
CA HIS A 22 7.13 -0.14 -5.65
C HIS A 22 7.59 1.31 -5.47
N SER A 23 8.44 1.83 -6.35
CA SER A 23 8.95 3.20 -6.27
C SER A 23 7.83 4.24 -6.20
N GLU A 24 6.78 4.06 -7.00
CA GLU A 24 5.58 4.92 -7.01
C GLU A 24 4.73 4.83 -5.73
N LEU A 25 4.93 3.79 -4.92
CA LEU A 25 4.26 3.57 -3.63
C LEU A 25 5.22 3.77 -2.45
N THR A 26 6.34 4.47 -2.66
CA THR A 26 7.29 4.77 -1.58
C THR A 26 6.60 5.56 -0.48
N GLY A 27 6.65 5.04 0.75
CA GLY A 27 5.98 5.65 1.90
C GLY A 27 4.52 5.25 2.06
N PHE A 28 4.00 4.33 1.24
CA PHE A 28 2.72 3.69 1.48
C PHE A 28 2.76 2.84 2.75
N GLU A 29 1.85 3.12 3.67
CA GLU A 29 1.62 2.34 4.88
C GLU A 29 0.17 1.88 4.93
N VAL A 30 -0.02 0.61 5.29
CA VAL A 30 -1.33 0.00 5.50
C VAL A 30 -1.32 -0.80 6.80
N SER A 31 -2.37 -0.63 7.58
CA SER A 31 -2.60 -1.34 8.83
C SER A 31 -4.05 -1.80 8.93
N ILE A 32 -4.28 -2.82 9.75
CA ILE A 32 -5.60 -3.34 10.07
C ILE A 32 -5.86 -2.96 11.52
N ASP A 33 -7.00 -2.34 11.80
CA ASP A 33 -7.39 -2.01 13.16
C ASP A 33 -8.07 -3.19 13.88
N GLN A 34 -8.45 -2.98 15.14
CA GLN A 34 -9.05 -4.02 15.97
C GLN A 34 -10.46 -4.44 15.50
N PHE A 35 -11.10 -3.63 14.67
CA PHE A 35 -12.42 -3.92 14.08
C PHE A 35 -12.30 -4.55 12.69
N GLY A 36 -11.07 -4.74 12.19
CA GLY A 36 -10.82 -5.30 10.86
C GLY A 36 -10.92 -4.26 9.74
N GLU A 37 -10.97 -2.96 10.06
CA GLU A 37 -10.94 -1.92 9.04
C GLU A 37 -9.51 -1.71 8.54
N LEU A 38 -9.37 -1.49 7.23
CA LEU A 38 -8.09 -1.20 6.60
C LEU A 38 -7.81 0.31 6.68
N LYS A 39 -6.75 0.69 7.39
CA LYS A 39 -6.26 2.07 7.46
C LYS A 39 -5.04 2.19 6.55
N SER A 40 -5.02 3.21 5.70
CA SER A 40 -3.86 3.53 4.88
C SER A 40 -3.62 5.03 4.85
N ASN A 41 -2.36 5.43 4.61
CA ASN A 41 -1.97 6.84 4.55
C ASN A 41 -2.12 7.46 3.15
N MET A 42 -2.51 6.69 2.14
CA MET A 42 -2.70 7.13 0.76
C MET A 42 -4.17 7.14 0.35
N ASN A 43 -4.52 7.99 -0.61
CA ASN A 43 -5.86 8.03 -1.18
C ASN A 43 -6.16 6.75 -1.97
N ILE A 44 -7.33 6.16 -1.74
CA ILE A 44 -7.83 4.96 -2.41
C ILE A 44 -7.86 5.12 -3.93
N GLU A 45 -8.14 6.33 -4.44
CA GLU A 45 -8.17 6.60 -5.88
C GLU A 45 -6.81 6.36 -6.53
N LYS A 46 -5.73 6.83 -5.89
CA LYS A 46 -4.36 6.63 -6.39
C LYS A 46 -3.96 5.16 -6.38
N ILE A 47 -4.37 4.43 -5.35
CA ILE A 47 -4.12 2.99 -5.24
C ILE A 47 -4.86 2.26 -6.37
N ASN A 48 -6.12 2.61 -6.62
CA ASN A 48 -6.90 2.02 -7.70
C ASN A 48 -6.29 2.31 -9.08
N GLU A 49 -5.82 3.53 -9.31
CA GLU A 49 -5.12 3.89 -10.55
C GLU A 49 -3.84 3.08 -10.73
N PHE A 50 -3.04 2.93 -9.66
CA PHE A 50 -1.82 2.12 -9.69
C PHE A 50 -2.12 0.65 -10.00
N LEU A 51 -3.12 0.06 -9.33
CA LEU A 51 -3.51 -1.33 -9.55
C LEU A 51 -4.03 -1.54 -10.98
N ASN A 52 -4.89 -0.65 -11.49
CA ASN A 52 -5.40 -0.74 -12.86
C ASN A 52 -4.31 -0.67 -13.94
N GLN A 53 -3.16 -0.07 -13.63
CA GLN A 53 -2.03 0.03 -14.57
C GLN A 53 -1.08 -1.16 -14.49
N ASN A 54 -0.87 -1.71 -13.29
CA ASN A 54 0.19 -2.67 -13.03
C ASN A 54 -0.32 -4.09 -12.76
N VAL A 55 -1.62 -4.27 -12.53
CA VAL A 55 -2.24 -5.55 -12.17
C VAL A 55 -3.40 -5.84 -13.10
N ASP A 56 -3.40 -7.05 -13.66
CA ASP A 56 -4.49 -7.55 -14.48
C ASP A 56 -5.70 -7.93 -13.61
N ASP A 57 -6.90 -7.58 -14.08
CA ASP A 57 -8.14 -7.90 -13.38
C ASP A 57 -8.53 -9.36 -13.65
N LYS A 58 -8.16 -10.23 -12.72
CA LYS A 58 -8.44 -11.67 -12.79
C LYS A 58 -9.92 -12.00 -12.95
N LYS A 59 -10.84 -11.12 -12.52
CA LYS A 59 -12.28 -11.35 -12.69
C LYS A 59 -12.73 -11.25 -14.13
N LEU A 60 -11.97 -10.52 -14.94
CA LEU A 60 -12.26 -10.31 -16.35
C LEU A 60 -11.41 -11.21 -17.25
N ALA A 61 -10.40 -11.89 -16.70
CA ALA A 61 -9.49 -12.75 -17.46
C ALA A 61 -10.19 -13.92 -18.19
N GLU A 62 -11.36 -14.35 -17.71
CA GLU A 62 -12.14 -15.43 -18.34
C GLU A 62 -13.08 -14.94 -19.44
N ARG A 63 -13.18 -13.61 -19.67
CA ARG A 63 -14.04 -13.08 -20.72
C ARG A 63 -13.33 -13.09 -22.07
N ASP A 64 -14.03 -13.57 -23.10
CA ASP A 64 -13.52 -13.65 -24.48
C ASP A 64 -13.14 -12.27 -25.05
N ASP A 65 -13.79 -11.20 -24.59
CA ASP A 65 -13.58 -9.82 -25.05
C ASP A 65 -12.52 -9.04 -24.25
N TYR A 66 -11.93 -9.62 -23.19
CA TYR A 66 -11.07 -8.88 -22.26
C TYR A 66 -9.81 -8.32 -22.91
N GLU A 67 -9.17 -9.11 -23.77
CA GLU A 67 -7.97 -8.70 -24.49
C GLU A 67 -8.23 -7.58 -25.49
N GLU A 68 -9.44 -7.53 -26.07
CA GLU A 68 -9.86 -6.45 -26.96
C GLU A 68 -10.13 -5.17 -26.16
N MET A 69 -10.89 -5.27 -25.06
CA MET A 69 -11.15 -4.14 -24.16
C MET A 69 -9.87 -3.55 -23.56
N LYS A 70 -8.85 -4.38 -23.30
CA LYS A 70 -7.54 -3.92 -22.76
C LYS A 70 -6.76 -3.10 -23.78
N LYS A 71 -6.89 -3.41 -25.08
CA LYS A 71 -6.23 -2.68 -26.19
C LYS A 71 -6.88 -1.33 -26.45
N GLU A 72 -8.19 -1.22 -26.27
CA GLU A 72 -8.94 0.02 -26.53
C GLU A 72 -8.83 1.06 -25.42
N LYS A 73 -8.44 0.68 -24.19
CA LYS A 73 -8.28 1.65 -23.10
C LYS A 73 -7.22 2.70 -23.50
N PRO A 74 -7.60 3.98 -23.66
CA PRO A 74 -6.62 5.01 -23.95
C PRO A 74 -5.66 5.09 -22.78
N LYS A 75 -4.37 4.83 -23.03
CA LYS A 75 -3.31 5.13 -22.06
C LYS A 75 -3.47 6.60 -21.71
N LYS A 76 -4.02 6.92 -20.53
CA LYS A 76 -4.18 8.30 -20.07
C LYS A 76 -2.80 8.94 -20.17
N LYS A 77 -2.59 9.77 -21.21
CA LYS A 77 -1.33 10.47 -21.42
C LYS A 77 -1.13 11.31 -20.18
N LYS A 78 -0.03 11.06 -19.44
CA LYS A 78 0.47 11.99 -18.42
C LYS A 78 0.61 13.35 -19.12
N LYS A 79 -0.29 14.28 -18.87
CA LYS A 79 -0.06 15.69 -19.22
C LYS A 79 1.01 16.17 -18.25
N SER A 80 2.15 16.56 -18.82
CA SER A 80 3.27 17.24 -18.16
C SER A 80 2.83 18.49 -17.44
#